data_AF-A0AA51H763-F1
#
_entry.id   AF-A0AA51H763-F1
#
_cell.length_a   1.000
_cell.length_b   1.000
_cell.length_c   1.000
_cell.angle_alpha   90.00
_cell.angle_beta   90.00
_cell.angle_gamma   90.00
#
_symmetry.space_group_name_H-M   'P 1'
#
loop_
_entity.id
_entity.type
_entity.pdbx_description
1 polymer ?
#
loop_
_entity_poly.entity_id
_entity_poly.type
_entity_poly.pdbx_seq_one_letter_code
_entity_poly.pdbx_strand_id
1 'polypeptide(L)'
;MPENYTLTQVREGVQDGENVFVFRYTKSDNTELLGEHFSFTVMEKNNRLLGVTWMDKQFEKGTKLPSKEETTKIAKEYLAKVEPDLWGKLKNLWIDLHDETIIVDGKNVIVTGMKYKCFIPTEDTYAWVIVGLDGKVITFERGIVWQGGRVSEKWLHDAWLKEGSH
;
A
#
# COMPACT_ATOMS: atom_id res chain seq x y z
N MET A 1 -4.98 -5.52 -11.35
CA MET A 1 -6.01 -4.56 -10.92
C MET A 1 -7.22 -5.36 -10.47
N PRO A 2 -7.85 -5.02 -9.34
CA PRO A 2 -9.10 -5.67 -8.91
C PRO A 2 -10.23 -5.47 -9.93
N GLU A 3 -11.15 -6.44 -10.01
CA GLU A 3 -12.34 -6.32 -10.86
C GLU A 3 -13.32 -5.28 -10.30
N ASN A 4 -14.11 -4.66 -11.16
CA ASN A 4 -15.14 -3.65 -10.81
C ASN A 4 -14.61 -2.32 -10.24
N TYR A 5 -13.31 -2.04 -10.43
CA TYR A 5 -12.70 -0.76 -10.12
C TYR A 5 -12.45 0.04 -11.41
N THR A 6 -12.84 1.31 -11.43
CA THR A 6 -12.67 2.20 -12.59
C THR A 6 -11.78 3.38 -12.22
N LEU A 7 -10.98 3.88 -13.18
CA LEU A 7 -10.08 5.01 -12.95
C LEU A 7 -10.93 6.27 -12.72
N THR A 8 -10.79 6.87 -11.54
CA THR A 8 -11.55 8.08 -11.18
C THR A 8 -10.65 9.30 -10.99
N GLN A 9 -9.35 9.09 -10.72
CA GLN A 9 -8.44 10.20 -10.51
C GLN A 9 -7.00 9.84 -10.89
N VAL A 10 -6.32 10.84 -11.46
CA VAL A 10 -4.86 10.88 -11.59
C VAL A 10 -4.39 12.17 -10.92
N ARG A 11 -3.39 12.09 -10.05
CA ARG A 11 -2.75 13.25 -9.42
C ARG A 11 -1.27 13.24 -9.73
N GLU A 12 -0.72 14.43 -9.88
CA GLU A 12 0.71 14.67 -9.80
C GLU A 12 1.09 14.95 -8.34
N GLY A 13 2.29 14.56 -7.97
CA GLY A 13 2.84 14.81 -6.65
C GLY A 13 4.36 14.72 -6.64
N VAL A 14 4.93 14.91 -5.46
CA VAL A 14 6.35 14.70 -5.20
C VAL A 14 6.47 13.64 -4.12
N GLN A 15 7.41 12.72 -4.27
CA GLN A 15 7.80 11.80 -3.20
C GLN A 15 9.32 11.79 -3.05
N ASP A 16 9.79 12.14 -1.85
CA ASP A 16 11.23 12.20 -1.53
C ASP A 16 12.04 13.06 -2.54
N GLY A 17 11.42 14.15 -3.03
CA GLY A 17 12.02 15.07 -4.01
C GLY A 17 11.91 14.64 -5.47
N GLU A 18 11.23 13.54 -5.77
CA GLU A 18 11.03 13.01 -7.13
C GLU A 18 9.57 13.14 -7.55
N ASN A 19 9.32 13.51 -8.81
CA ASN A 19 7.95 13.60 -9.33
C ASN A 19 7.30 12.21 -9.43
N VAL A 20 6.03 12.15 -9.05
CA VAL A 20 5.22 10.93 -9.07
C VAL A 20 3.84 11.17 -9.65
N PHE A 21 3.27 10.12 -10.25
CA PHE A 21 1.85 10.04 -10.53
C PHE A 21 1.17 9.10 -9.54
N VAL A 22 0.02 9.54 -9.03
CA VAL A 22 -0.86 8.76 -8.15
C VAL A 22 -2.15 8.49 -8.90
N PHE A 23 -2.42 7.21 -9.15
CA PHE A 23 -3.63 6.75 -9.80
C PHE A 23 -4.59 6.21 -8.76
N ARG A 24 -5.86 6.59 -8.85
CA ARG A 24 -6.92 6.08 -7.99
C ARG A 24 -8.04 5.49 -8.81
N TYR A 25 -8.43 4.28 -8.43
CA TYR A 25 -9.57 3.57 -8.95
C TYR A 25 -10.56 3.34 -7.82
N THR A 26 -11.86 3.43 -8.09
CA THR A 26 -12.90 3.18 -7.08
C THR A 26 -14.03 2.32 -7.64
N LYS A 27 -14.82 1.71 -6.74
CA LYS A 27 -16.07 1.04 -7.10
C LYS A 27 -17.15 2.10 -7.30
N SER A 28 -17.91 2.03 -8.40
CA SER A 28 -19.04 2.93 -8.69
C SER A 28 -18.66 4.43 -8.59
N ASP A 29 -19.61 5.30 -8.24
CA ASP A 29 -19.41 6.74 -8.07
C ASP A 29 -18.80 7.10 -6.70
N ASN A 30 -18.17 6.15 -5.99
CA ASN A 30 -17.49 6.44 -4.72
C ASN A 30 -16.20 7.21 -5.00
N THR A 31 -16.28 8.53 -5.07
CA THR A 31 -15.14 9.42 -5.29
C THR A 31 -14.55 10.00 -4.00
N GLU A 32 -15.09 9.59 -2.84
CA GLU A 32 -14.67 10.15 -1.56
C GLU A 32 -13.37 9.51 -1.05
N LEU A 33 -12.59 10.31 -0.30
CA LEU A 33 -11.50 9.78 0.51
C LEU A 33 -12.07 8.90 1.64
N LEU A 34 -11.26 7.94 2.09
CA LEU A 34 -11.58 6.93 3.09
C LEU A 34 -12.55 5.84 2.59
N GLY A 35 -13.05 5.91 1.37
CA GLY A 35 -13.88 4.87 0.76
C GLY A 35 -13.08 3.67 0.24
N GLU A 36 -13.79 2.69 -0.34
CA GLU A 36 -13.17 1.58 -1.06
C GLU A 36 -12.44 2.07 -2.31
N HIS A 37 -11.17 1.72 -2.44
CA HIS A 37 -10.33 2.18 -3.54
C HIS A 37 -9.15 1.23 -3.81
N PHE A 38 -8.66 1.29 -5.04
CA PHE A 38 -7.38 0.74 -5.44
C PHE A 38 -6.53 1.90 -5.96
N SER A 39 -5.42 2.19 -5.27
CA SER A 39 -4.52 3.27 -5.66
C SER A 39 -3.12 2.76 -5.88
N PHE A 40 -2.36 3.37 -6.78
CA PHE A 40 -0.93 3.11 -6.91
C PHE A 40 -0.16 4.37 -7.27
N THR A 41 1.09 4.40 -6.85
CA THR A 41 2.03 5.50 -7.08
C THR A 41 3.19 5.00 -7.93
N VAL A 42 3.52 5.72 -8.99
CA VAL A 42 4.68 5.46 -9.85
C VAL A 42 5.55 6.71 -9.97
N MET A 43 6.86 6.53 -10.09
CA MET A 43 7.76 7.62 -10.46
C MET A 43 7.50 8.05 -11.90
N GLU A 44 7.41 9.36 -12.15
CA GLU A 44 7.21 9.91 -13.49
C GLU A 44 8.36 9.53 -14.44
N LYS A 45 9.60 9.62 -13.95
CA LYS A 45 10.79 9.46 -14.81
C LYS A 45 10.99 8.08 -15.44
N ASN A 46 10.47 7.02 -14.82
CA ASN A 46 10.75 5.65 -15.25
C ASN A 46 9.61 4.66 -14.95
N ASN A 47 8.44 5.15 -14.55
CA ASN A 47 7.27 4.35 -14.19
C ASN A 47 7.51 3.29 -13.11
N ARG A 48 8.55 3.44 -12.27
CA ARG A 48 8.81 2.51 -11.18
C ARG A 48 7.67 2.57 -10.16
N LEU A 49 7.15 1.41 -9.78
CA LEU A 49 6.12 1.29 -8.75
C LEU A 49 6.70 1.62 -7.37
N LEU A 50 6.21 2.69 -6.74
CA LEU A 50 6.55 3.06 -5.36
C LEU A 50 5.59 2.46 -4.35
N GLY A 51 4.35 2.24 -4.76
CA GLY A 51 3.42 1.48 -3.95
C GLY A 51 2.08 1.27 -4.60
N VAL A 52 1.31 0.40 -3.97
CA VAL A 52 -0.08 0.10 -4.28
C VAL A 52 -0.83 -0.11 -2.97
N THR A 53 -2.09 0.29 -2.92
CA THR A 53 -3.01 -0.11 -1.87
C THR A 53 -4.35 -0.49 -2.44
N TRP A 54 -5.01 -1.44 -1.77
CA TRP A 54 -6.34 -1.91 -2.07
C TRP A 54 -7.14 -1.93 -0.77
N MET A 55 -7.93 -0.88 -0.57
CA MET A 55 -8.85 -0.77 0.54
C MET A 55 -10.22 -1.24 0.09
N ASP A 56 -10.68 -2.36 0.66
CA ASP A 56 -11.90 -3.02 0.23
C ASP A 56 -12.54 -3.75 1.41
N LYS A 57 -13.86 -3.70 1.49
CA LYS A 57 -14.63 -4.34 2.57
C LYS A 57 -14.38 -5.84 2.66
N GLN A 58 -13.98 -6.51 1.59
CA GLN A 58 -13.66 -7.95 1.65
C GLN A 58 -12.52 -8.27 2.62
N PHE A 59 -11.68 -7.28 2.96
CA PHE A 59 -10.57 -7.42 3.91
C PHE A 59 -10.94 -7.01 5.33
N GLU A 60 -12.23 -6.91 5.63
CA GLU A 60 -12.73 -6.57 6.95
C GLU A 60 -12.14 -7.49 8.05
N LYS A 61 -11.90 -6.89 9.21
CA LYS A 61 -11.37 -7.56 10.39
C LYS A 61 -12.27 -8.71 10.83
N GLY A 62 -11.66 -9.82 11.24
CA GLY A 62 -12.35 -11.08 11.53
C GLY A 62 -12.22 -12.11 10.41
N THR A 63 -11.65 -11.73 9.26
CA THR A 63 -11.21 -12.66 8.21
C THR A 63 -9.99 -13.48 8.66
N LYS A 64 -9.85 -14.68 8.10
CA LYS A 64 -8.69 -15.55 8.39
C LYS A 64 -7.46 -15.01 7.64
N LEU A 65 -6.50 -14.51 8.39
CA LEU A 65 -5.24 -14.01 7.86
C LEU A 65 -4.20 -15.14 7.70
N PRO A 66 -3.25 -14.99 6.77
CA PRO A 66 -2.14 -15.93 6.62
C PRO A 66 -1.23 -15.95 7.86
N SER A 67 -0.51 -17.05 8.05
CA SER A 67 0.59 -17.12 9.03
C SER A 67 1.75 -16.19 8.66
N LYS A 68 2.71 -16.02 9.56
CA LYS A 68 3.93 -15.24 9.27
C LYS A 68 4.76 -15.88 8.14
N GLU A 69 4.83 -17.20 8.12
CA GLU A 69 5.52 -17.99 7.10
C GLU A 69 4.81 -17.87 5.73
N GLU A 70 3.48 -17.99 5.71
CA GLU A 70 2.68 -17.81 4.49
C GLU A 70 2.80 -16.38 3.96
N THR A 71 2.72 -15.38 4.84
CA THR A 71 2.93 -13.96 4.50
C THR A 71 4.29 -13.73 3.86
N THR A 72 5.35 -14.34 4.40
CA THR A 72 6.71 -14.25 3.85
C THR A 72 6.77 -14.81 2.44
N LYS A 73 6.19 -15.99 2.21
CA LYS A 73 6.15 -16.63 0.90
C LYS A 73 5.41 -15.77 -0.12
N ILE A 74 4.23 -15.27 0.24
CA ILE A 74 3.40 -14.43 -0.63
C ILE A 74 4.10 -13.10 -0.93
N ALA A 75 4.71 -12.46 0.06
CA ALA A 75 5.48 -11.23 -0.13
C ALA A 75 6.64 -11.45 -1.12
N LYS A 76 7.36 -12.56 -0.99
CA LYS A 76 8.43 -12.93 -1.93
C LYS A 76 7.92 -13.13 -3.35
N GLU A 77 6.85 -13.89 -3.51
CA GLU A 77 6.24 -14.17 -4.82
C GLU A 77 5.67 -12.91 -5.48
N TYR A 78 5.08 -12.02 -4.70
CA TYR A 78 4.60 -10.73 -5.18
C TYR A 78 5.77 -9.85 -5.66
N LEU A 79 6.80 -9.69 -4.83
CA LEU A 79 7.96 -8.87 -5.15
C LEU A 79 8.75 -9.40 -6.35
N ALA A 80 8.85 -10.73 -6.50
CA ALA A 80 9.44 -11.34 -7.68
C ALA A 80 8.74 -10.96 -9.00
N LYS A 81 7.45 -10.57 -8.96
CA LYS A 81 6.69 -10.15 -10.13
C LYS A 81 6.81 -8.65 -10.39
N VAL A 82 6.78 -7.82 -9.35
CA VAL A 82 6.72 -6.36 -9.51
C VAL A 82 8.10 -5.69 -9.49
N GLU A 83 9.03 -6.19 -8.69
CA GLU A 83 10.38 -5.65 -8.52
C GLU A 83 11.36 -6.81 -8.24
N PRO A 84 11.73 -7.61 -9.26
CA PRO A 84 12.44 -8.88 -9.08
C PRO A 84 13.72 -8.78 -8.23
N ASP A 85 14.45 -7.67 -8.34
CA ASP A 85 15.72 -7.44 -7.65
C ASP A 85 15.56 -6.93 -6.21
N LEU A 86 14.34 -6.59 -5.78
CA LEU A 86 14.12 -5.97 -4.47
C LEU A 86 14.32 -6.98 -3.34
N TRP A 87 13.84 -8.22 -3.50
CA TRP A 87 13.83 -9.21 -2.42
C TRP A 87 15.22 -9.46 -1.82
N GLY A 88 16.25 -9.56 -2.67
CA GLY A 88 17.63 -9.79 -2.23
C GLY A 88 18.25 -8.63 -1.43
N LYS A 89 17.62 -7.44 -1.45
CA LYS A 89 18.07 -6.24 -0.73
C LYS A 89 17.35 -6.03 0.60
N LEU A 90 16.29 -6.79 0.87
CA LEU A 90 15.46 -6.61 2.06
C LEU A 90 16.11 -7.23 3.30
N LYS A 91 16.11 -6.47 4.40
CA LYS A 91 16.24 -7.01 5.75
C LYS A 91 14.88 -6.98 6.42
N ASN A 92 14.28 -8.14 6.67
CA ASN A 92 13.04 -8.21 7.42
C ASN A 92 13.26 -7.70 8.84
N LEU A 93 12.33 -6.87 9.31
CA LEU A 93 12.32 -6.34 10.67
C LEU A 93 11.34 -7.11 11.54
N TRP A 94 10.12 -7.27 11.04
CA TRP A 94 9.06 -8.00 11.73
C TRP A 94 7.92 -8.36 10.76
N ILE A 95 7.05 -9.23 11.25
CA ILE A 95 5.80 -9.61 10.60
C ILE A 95 4.71 -9.55 11.67
N ASP A 96 3.73 -8.66 11.48
CA ASP A 96 2.66 -8.41 12.46
C ASP A 96 1.39 -7.86 11.81
N LEU A 97 0.29 -7.83 12.55
CA LEU A 97 -0.99 -7.29 12.11
C LEU A 97 -0.89 -5.79 11.79
N HIS A 98 -1.60 -5.38 10.74
CA HIS A 98 -1.78 -3.99 10.34
C HIS A 98 -3.24 -3.75 10.01
N ASP A 99 -3.82 -2.71 10.60
CA ASP A 99 -5.21 -2.32 10.42
C ASP A 99 -5.26 -0.92 9.77
N GLU A 100 -6.22 -0.71 8.88
CA GLU A 100 -6.61 0.58 8.31
C GLU A 100 -8.11 0.76 8.45
N THR A 101 -8.58 2.00 8.57
CA THR A 101 -10.02 2.29 8.66
C THR A 101 -10.52 2.91 7.37
N ILE A 102 -11.58 2.32 6.82
CA ILE A 102 -12.34 2.87 5.69
C ILE A 102 -13.80 3.09 6.05
N ILE A 103 -14.51 3.85 5.21
CA ILE A 103 -15.92 4.13 5.31
C ILE A 103 -16.65 3.39 4.19
N VAL A 104 -17.58 2.51 4.56
CA VAL A 104 -18.45 1.79 3.62
C VAL A 104 -19.89 1.96 4.07
N ASP A 105 -20.76 2.43 3.17
CA ASP A 105 -22.17 2.73 3.48
C ASP A 105 -22.34 3.65 4.71
N GLY A 106 -21.44 4.64 4.87
CA GLY A 106 -21.42 5.58 5.98
C GLY A 106 -20.94 5.01 7.32
N LYS A 107 -20.38 3.79 7.34
CA LYS A 107 -19.89 3.11 8.56
C LYS A 107 -18.39 2.85 8.48
N ASN A 108 -17.73 2.96 9.63
CA ASN A 108 -16.33 2.57 9.76
C ASN A 108 -16.19 1.05 9.65
N VAL A 109 -15.31 0.61 8.76
CA VAL A 109 -14.89 -0.77 8.54
C VAL A 109 -13.38 -0.82 8.75
N ILE A 110 -12.92 -1.80 9.52
CA ILE A 110 -11.48 -2.02 9.73
C ILE A 110 -11.01 -3.04 8.70
N VAL A 111 -10.17 -2.61 7.76
CA VAL A 111 -9.43 -3.47 6.85
C VAL A 111 -8.18 -3.98 7.55
N THR A 112 -7.91 -5.28 7.49
CA THR A 112 -6.80 -5.90 8.20
C THR A 112 -5.92 -6.75 7.28
N GLY A 113 -4.64 -6.86 7.65
CA GLY A 113 -3.69 -7.75 6.98
C GLY A 113 -2.43 -8.01 7.79
N MET A 114 -1.65 -9.00 7.36
CA MET A 114 -0.35 -9.33 7.94
C MET A 114 0.74 -8.58 7.19
N LYS A 115 1.46 -7.70 7.89
CA LYS A 115 2.48 -6.80 7.33
C LYS A 115 3.88 -7.37 7.49
N TYR A 116 4.54 -7.62 6.36
CA TYR A 116 5.95 -7.94 6.26
C TYR A 116 6.76 -6.64 6.10
N LYS A 117 7.29 -6.10 7.20
CA LYS A 117 8.04 -4.84 7.20
C LYS A 117 9.54 -5.08 7.05
N CYS A 118 10.18 -4.32 6.16
CA CYS A 118 11.60 -4.45 5.83
C CYS A 118 12.32 -3.11 5.82
N PHE A 119 13.63 -3.19 6.00
CA PHE A 119 14.58 -2.14 5.71
C PHE A 119 15.39 -2.50 4.45
N ILE A 120 15.77 -1.50 3.66
CA ILE A 120 16.59 -1.60 2.45
C ILE A 120 17.93 -0.91 2.72
N PRO A 121 18.98 -1.62 3.18
CA PRO A 121 20.21 -0.99 3.65
C PRO A 121 20.95 -0.18 2.58
N THR A 122 20.85 -0.57 1.31
CA THR A 122 21.51 0.11 0.19
C THR A 122 20.83 1.43 -0.17
N GLU A 123 19.58 1.63 0.24
CA GLU A 123 18.78 2.82 -0.07
C GLU A 123 18.46 3.65 1.19
N ASP A 124 18.82 3.16 2.40
CA ASP A 124 18.43 3.73 3.70
C ASP A 124 16.91 4.04 3.81
N THR A 125 16.10 3.17 3.22
CA THR A 125 14.64 3.32 3.19
C THR A 125 13.95 2.05 3.67
N TYR A 126 12.65 2.17 3.92
CA TYR A 126 11.79 1.06 4.32
C TYR A 126 10.90 0.63 3.17
N ALA A 127 10.50 -0.64 3.23
CA ALA A 127 9.46 -1.20 2.37
C ALA A 127 8.59 -2.15 3.18
N TRP A 128 7.37 -2.38 2.71
CA TRP A 128 6.52 -3.41 3.27
C TRP A 128 5.57 -3.99 2.25
N VAL A 129 5.16 -5.23 2.51
CA VAL A 129 4.01 -5.87 1.86
C VAL A 129 3.01 -6.23 2.94
N ILE A 130 1.73 -5.96 2.72
CA ILE A 130 0.64 -6.34 3.61
C ILE A 130 -0.23 -7.35 2.87
N VAL A 131 -0.46 -8.51 3.49
CA VAL A 131 -1.20 -9.63 2.92
C VAL A 131 -2.49 -9.82 3.71
N GLY A 132 -3.63 -9.69 3.02
CA GLY A 132 -4.97 -9.86 3.60
C GLY A 132 -5.54 -11.26 3.36
N LEU A 133 -6.88 -11.32 3.38
CA LEU A 133 -7.67 -12.52 3.11
C LEU A 133 -7.24 -13.22 1.81
N ASP A 134 -7.26 -14.56 1.81
CA ASP A 134 -6.91 -15.44 0.69
C ASP A 134 -5.50 -15.21 0.10
N GLY A 135 -4.60 -14.59 0.88
CA GLY A 135 -3.24 -14.30 0.43
C GLY A 135 -3.15 -13.15 -0.57
N LYS A 136 -4.19 -12.32 -0.69
CA LYS A 136 -4.18 -11.13 -1.56
C LYS A 136 -3.26 -10.07 -0.95
N VAL A 137 -2.37 -9.50 -1.77
CA VAL A 137 -1.58 -8.33 -1.36
C VAL A 137 -2.49 -7.11 -1.37
N ILE A 138 -2.71 -6.54 -0.18
CA ILE A 138 -3.56 -5.35 -0.01
C ILE A 138 -2.73 -4.08 -0.08
N THR A 139 -1.47 -4.10 0.36
CA THR A 139 -0.59 -2.93 0.27
C THR A 139 0.84 -3.36 -0.03
N PHE A 140 1.50 -2.64 -0.92
CA PHE A 140 2.95 -2.64 -1.05
C PHE A 140 3.43 -1.18 -1.08
N GLU A 141 4.48 -0.86 -0.33
CA GLU A 141 5.14 0.44 -0.42
C GLU A 141 6.65 0.26 -0.29
N ARG A 142 7.42 1.13 -0.95
CA ARG A 142 8.88 1.21 -0.89
C ARG A 142 9.36 2.65 -0.92
N GLY A 143 10.65 2.84 -0.63
CA GLY A 143 11.27 4.17 -0.64
C GLY A 143 10.87 5.03 0.56
N ILE A 144 10.32 4.44 1.63
CA ILE A 144 9.86 5.20 2.79
C ILE A 144 11.05 5.68 3.62
N VAL A 145 11.17 6.99 3.83
CA VAL A 145 12.19 7.60 4.69
C VAL A 145 11.68 7.74 6.13
N TRP A 146 12.53 7.43 7.11
CA TRP A 146 12.20 7.46 8.53
C TRP A 146 13.20 8.29 9.36
N GLN A 147 12.72 9.34 10.03
CA GLN A 147 13.51 10.19 10.92
C GLN A 147 12.71 10.49 12.20
N GLY A 148 12.80 9.64 13.21
CA GLY A 148 11.90 9.70 14.39
C GLY A 148 10.42 9.38 14.09
N GLY A 149 10.06 9.25 12.82
CA GLY A 149 8.76 8.93 12.25
C GLY A 149 8.87 8.88 10.73
N ARG A 150 7.82 8.43 10.03
CA ARG A 150 7.78 8.52 8.55
C ARG A 150 7.74 10.00 8.15
N VAL A 151 8.70 10.41 7.31
CA VAL A 151 8.75 11.76 6.73
C VAL A 151 8.37 11.76 5.25
N SER A 152 8.46 10.62 4.57
CA SER A 152 8.01 10.50 3.18
C SER A 152 6.49 10.61 3.07
N GLU A 153 6.05 11.17 1.95
CA GLU A 153 4.65 11.43 1.62
C GLU A 153 3.84 10.13 1.64
N LYS A 154 2.58 10.22 2.05
CA LYS A 154 1.68 9.08 2.23
C LYS A 154 0.57 9.09 1.18
N TRP A 155 0.95 9.16 -0.09
CA TRP A 155 0.03 9.24 -1.24
C TRP A 155 -1.06 8.17 -1.28
N LEU A 156 -0.79 6.99 -0.71
CA LEU A 156 -1.74 5.86 -0.65
C LEU A 156 -2.60 5.84 0.62
N HIS A 157 -2.48 6.84 1.50
CA HIS A 157 -3.19 6.91 2.77
C HIS A 157 -4.14 8.10 2.77
N ASP A 158 -5.44 7.81 2.61
CA ASP A 158 -6.48 8.83 2.50
C ASP A 158 -6.57 9.77 3.71
N ALA A 159 -6.22 9.30 4.91
CA ALA A 159 -6.14 10.13 6.11
C ALA A 159 -5.15 11.30 5.94
N TRP A 160 -3.99 11.03 5.34
CA TRP A 160 -2.98 12.04 5.06
C TRP A 160 -3.42 13.01 3.95
N LEU A 161 -4.05 12.48 2.89
CA LEU A 161 -4.62 13.31 1.81
C LEU A 161 -5.69 14.28 2.33
N LYS A 162 -6.46 13.87 3.34
CA LYS A 162 -7.50 14.70 3.97
C LYS A 162 -6.91 15.83 4.82
N GLU A 163 -5.76 15.63 5.42
CA GLU A 163 -5.06 16.63 6.24
C GLU A 163 -4.41 17.74 5.40
N GLY A 164 -4.34 17.59 4.06
CA GLY A 164 -3.89 18.64 3.14
C GLY A 164 -2.40 18.97 3.24
N SER A 165 -1.58 18.04 3.74
CA SER A 165 -0.12 18.18 3.75
C SER A 165 0.39 18.06 2.31
N HIS A 166 0.69 19.19 1.67
CA HIS A 166 1.35 19.28 0.36
C HIS A 166 2.75 19.83 0.52
#